data_AF-A0A9D1TSU1-F1
#
_entry.id   AF-A0A9D1TSU1-F1
#
_cell.length_a   1.000
_cell.length_b   1.000
_cell.length_c   1.000
_cell.angle_alpha   90.00
_cell.angle_beta   90.00
_cell.angle_gamma   90.00
#
_symmetry.space_group_name_H-M   'P 1'
#
loop_
_entity.id
_entity.type
_entity.pdbx_description
1 polymer ?
#
loop_
_entity_poly.entity_id
_entity_poly.type
_entity_poly.pdbx_seq_one_letter_code
_entity_poly.pdbx_strand_id
1 'polypeptide(L)' 'MAKMTTKTLQELSELLGSEELAYKKCCAYVDECCDPTLKTKLGKYANNHKARYIALYNYLNANE' A
#
# COMPACT_ATOMS: atom_id res chain seq x y z
N MET A 1 16.82 21.32 0.98
CA MET A 1 15.90 20.17 1.14
C MET A 1 16.52 19.26 2.19
N ALA A 2 15.79 18.90 3.24
CA ALA A 2 16.33 18.04 4.29
C ALA A 2 16.54 16.64 3.71
N LYS A 3 17.80 16.18 3.64
CA LYS A 3 18.10 14.79 3.27
C LYS A 3 17.43 13.87 4.28
N MET A 4 16.63 12.91 3.81
CA MET A 4 16.05 11.89 4.68
C MET A 4 17.16 11.14 5.40
N THR A 5 16.92 10.84 6.68
CA THR A 5 17.85 10.00 7.44
C THR A 5 17.72 8.55 6.99
N THR A 6 18.76 7.74 7.13
CA THR A 6 18.73 6.29 6.84
C THR A 6 17.58 5.59 7.57
N LYS A 7 17.24 6.03 8.79
CA LYS A 7 16.11 5.52 9.56
C LYS A 7 14.77 5.79 8.86
N THR A 8 14.58 6.99 8.34
CA THR A 8 13.34 7.37 7.62
C THR A 8 13.18 6.62 6.30
N LEU A 9 14.28 6.34 5.59
CA LEU A 9 14.27 5.52 4.38
C LEU A 9 13.90 4.05 4.68
N GLN A 10 14.41 3.51 5.78
CA GLN A 10 14.04 2.17 6.25
C GLN A 10 12.55 2.10 6.62
N GLU A 11 12.05 3.05 7.41
CA GLU A 11 10.64 3.14 7.79
C GLU A 11 9.71 3.25 6.56
N LEU A 12 10.10 4.04 5.55
CA LEU A 12 9.37 4.14 4.29
C LEU A 12 9.36 2.82 3.50
N SER A 13 10.48 2.11 3.49
CA SER A 13 10.60 0.81 2.81
C SER A 13 9.72 -0.25 3.49
N GLU A 14 9.71 -0.28 4.82
CA GLU A 14 8.83 -1.15 5.61
C GLU A 14 7.36 -0.82 5.36
N LEU A 15 7.02 0.48 5.30
CA LEU A 15 5.67 0.93 5.01
C LEU A 15 5.22 0.54 3.59
N LEU A 16 6.10 0.67 2.59
CA LEU A 16 5.86 0.21 1.22
C LEU A 16 5.55 -1.29 1.18
N GLY A 17 6.36 -2.11 1.85
CA GLY A 17 6.13 -3.56 1.93
C GLY A 17 4.80 -3.90 2.63
N SER A 18 4.43 -3.14 3.66
CA SER A 18 3.15 -3.29 4.36
C SER A 18 1.95 -2.97 3.47
N GLU A 19 1.99 -1.87 2.71
CA GLU A 19 0.92 -1.51 1.77
C GLU A 19 0.78 -2.54 0.64
N GLU A 20 1.90 -3.05 0.11
CA GLU A 20 1.88 -4.10 -0.92
C GLU A 20 1.25 -5.41 -0.39
N LEU A 21 1.63 -5.83 0.82
CA LEU A 21 1.07 -7.02 1.45
C LEU A 21 -0.42 -6.86 1.73
N ALA A 22 -0.85 -5.69 2.21
CA ALA A 22 -2.25 -5.40 2.47
C ALA A 22 -3.09 -5.40 1.19
N TYR A 23 -2.55 -4.85 0.08
CA TYR A 23 -3.17 -4.93 -1.23
C TYR A 23 -3.39 -6.39 -1.67
N LYS A 24 -2.33 -7.22 -1.62
CA LYS A 24 -2.41 -8.65 -2.00
C LYS A 24 -3.45 -9.41 -1.18
N LYS A 25 -3.51 -9.16 0.14
CA LYS A 25 -4.53 -9.75 1.02
C LYS A 25 -5.94 -9.33 0.62
N CYS A 26 -6.17 -8.04 0.35
CA CYS A 26 -7.48 -7.57 -0.09
C CYS A 26 -7.89 -8.23 -1.41
N CYS A 27 -6.98 -8.38 -2.38
CA CYS A 27 -7.26 -9.10 -3.62
C CYS A 27 -7.63 -10.57 -3.38
N ALA A 28 -6.85 -11.29 -2.57
CA ALA A 28 -7.17 -12.67 -2.22
C ALA A 28 -8.56 -12.80 -1.56
N TYR A 29 -8.88 -11.89 -0.63
CA TYR A 29 -10.21 -11.88 0.00
C TYR A 29 -11.33 -11.53 -0.98
N VAL A 30 -11.10 -10.65 -1.96
CA VAL A 30 -12.08 -10.36 -3.03
C VAL A 30 -12.38 -11.60 -3.85
N ASP A 31 -11.35 -12.40 -4.15
CA ASP A 31 -11.48 -13.61 -4.96
C ASP A 31 -12.25 -14.71 -4.23
N GLU A 32 -12.00 -14.88 -2.93
CA GLU A 32 -12.67 -15.87 -2.07
C GLU A 32 -14.06 -15.41 -1.57
N CYS A 33 -14.36 -14.11 -1.62
CA CYS A 33 -15.61 -13.56 -1.09
C CYS A 33 -16.78 -13.74 -2.05
N CYS A 34 -17.85 -14.38 -1.54
CA CYS A 34 -19.13 -14.55 -2.24
C CYS A 34 -20.12 -13.39 -1.98
N ASP A 35 -19.95 -12.62 -0.91
CA ASP A 35 -20.84 -11.51 -0.56
C ASP A 35 -20.53 -10.27 -1.43
N PRO A 36 -21.48 -9.79 -2.26
CA PRO A 36 -21.23 -8.67 -3.18
C PRO A 36 -20.88 -7.36 -2.48
N THR A 37 -21.43 -7.12 -1.29
CA THR A 37 -21.21 -5.88 -0.52
C THR A 37 -19.80 -5.88 0.05
N LEU A 38 -19.38 -7.00 0.64
CA LEU A 38 -18.06 -7.19 1.20
C LEU A 38 -17.00 -7.19 0.10
N LYS A 39 -17.25 -7.85 -1.04
CA LYS A 39 -16.38 -7.81 -2.22
C LYS A 39 -16.14 -6.39 -2.71
N THR A 40 -17.20 -5.57 -2.76
CA THR A 40 -17.08 -4.14 -3.11
C THR A 40 -16.23 -3.36 -2.09
N LYS A 41 -16.41 -3.59 -0.80
CA LYS A 41 -15.61 -2.94 0.26
C LYS A 41 -14.14 -3.36 0.17
N LEU A 42 -13.86 -4.65 0.02
CA LEU A 42 -12.50 -5.17 -0.13
C LEU A 42 -11.81 -4.62 -1.38
N GLY A 43 -12.53 -4.50 -2.50
CA GLY A 43 -12.01 -3.84 -3.70
C GLY A 43 -11.64 -2.36 -3.46
N LYS A 44 -12.46 -1.62 -2.69
CA LYS A 44 -12.12 -0.25 -2.27
C LYS A 44 -10.86 -0.22 -1.40
N TYR A 45 -10.72 -1.13 -0.44
CA TYR A 45 -9.52 -1.23 0.39
C TYR A 45 -8.27 -1.56 -0.42
N ALA A 46 -8.36 -2.51 -1.36
CA ALA A 46 -7.26 -2.82 -2.27
C ALA A 46 -6.82 -1.58 -3.06
N ASN A 47 -7.77 -0.84 -3.66
CA ASN A 47 -7.46 0.38 -4.40
C ASN A 47 -6.80 1.46 -3.51
N ASN A 48 -7.23 1.60 -2.25
CA ASN A 48 -6.62 2.53 -1.32
C ASN A 48 -5.17 2.14 -0.97
N HIS A 49 -4.90 0.86 -0.70
CA HIS A 49 -3.54 0.37 -0.45
C HIS A 49 -2.63 0.59 -1.66
N LYS A 50 -3.13 0.33 -2.87
CA LYS A 50 -2.40 0.61 -4.12
C LYS A 50 -2.09 2.10 -4.27
N ALA A 51 -3.06 2.99 -4.02
CA ALA A 51 -2.84 4.43 -4.10
C ALA A 51 -1.80 4.93 -3.08
N ARG A 52 -1.86 4.42 -1.84
CA ARG A 52 -0.89 4.76 -0.79
C ARG A 52 0.51 4.26 -1.12
N TYR A 53 0.63 3.04 -1.64
CA TYR A 53 1.90 2.52 -2.13
C TYR A 53 2.52 3.43 -3.19
N ILE A 54 1.74 3.81 -4.21
CA ILE A 54 2.23 4.70 -5.29
C ILE A 54 2.68 6.05 -4.73
N ALA A 55 1.92 6.63 -3.80
CA ALA A 55 2.28 7.91 -3.18
C ALA A 55 3.59 7.81 -2.38
N LEU A 56 3.76 6.74 -1.60
CA LEU A 56 4.99 6.49 -0.83
C LEU A 56 6.19 6.23 -1.74
N TYR A 57 5.99 5.48 -2.82
CA TYR A 57 7.03 5.17 -3.80
C TYR A 57 7.51 6.43 -4.52
N ASN A 58 6.56 7.27 -4.95
CA ASN A 58 6.88 8.56 -5.57
C ASN A 58 7.60 9.49 -4.59
N TYR A 59 7.19 9.49 -3.31
CA TYR A 59 7.86 10.28 -2.28
C TYR A 59 9.29 9.79 -2.04
N LEU A 60 9.50 8.47 -1.98
CA LEU A 60 10.83 7.87 -1.85
C LEU A 60 11.72 8.29 -3.01
N ASN A 61 11.29 8.06 -4.26
CA ASN A 61 12.04 8.41 -5.46
C ASN A 61 12.34 9.91 -5.60
N ALA A 62 11.46 10.78 -5.09
CA ALA A 62 11.67 12.24 -5.15
C ALA A 62 12.70 12.74 -4.12
N ASN A 63 13.07 11.90 -3.15
CA ASN A 63 13.94 12.26 -2.02
C ASN A 63 15.14 11.30 -1.84
N GLU A 64 15.33 10.38 -2.78
CA GLU A 64 16.52 9.53 -2.93
C GLU A 64 17.62 10.29 -3.69
#